data_AF-A0A0F9F0W5-F1
#
_entry.id   AF-A0A0F9F0W5-F1
#
_cell.length_a   1.000
_cell.length_b   1.000
_cell.length_c   1.000
_cell.angle_alpha   90.00
_cell.angle_beta   90.00
_cell.angle_gamma   90.00
#
_symmetry.space_group_name_H-M   'P 1'
#
loop_
_entity.id
_entity.type
_entity.pdbx_description
1 polymer ?
#
loop_
_entity_poly.entity_id
_entity_poly.type
_entity_poly.pdbx_seq_one_letter_code
_entity_poly.pdbx_strand_id
1 'polypeptide(L)'
;MNTGLEKLVEKALHRMGRFQRTEYPHPVVLALYGEPVNVMDLQERAKKQAEIDLADPDSPPREKEIESILYSALALAEVIETSMEDKEDFFIPDARFRKQVFSVKRSPGWALVLGDADQTELIAGLKEKRFTVFSSFRHLGATFIGNRDTSSIYFFQNQVRYAMIYGRIKAGQPHEMAHFLEDEGPAILIVHGNQSRVESLLTLGYMLMGTPAIVPSSFPYSYGNRRITNSIDEILEECMHFPNLRIIEHAGSKIQLPDYCDPANLREEVVAERFWGGTNLSFLAVRKGEPEDGIEVIGRPDGHLGIIIELNYVGMNEVAEDFLEEIAATFPNYIKGVTSSVLPIPDRGRGAGSGSSLRLGLAKDVTISGEMIARAIHDGFRKQYPSLNKLKVTVIFDEALLRDEKKEIDSYKAARDKTISSMNEET
;
A
#
# COMPACT_ATOMS: atom_id res chain seq x y z
N MET A 1 6.85 23.10 34.44
CA MET A 1 6.83 21.63 34.46
C MET A 1 5.39 21.16 34.42
N ASN A 2 5.04 20.44 33.35
CA ASN A 2 3.96 19.46 33.33
C ASN A 2 4.27 18.59 32.10
N THR A 3 5.16 17.61 32.31
CA THR A 3 5.69 16.74 31.25
C THR A 3 4.52 15.94 30.67
N GLY A 4 4.52 15.60 29.37
CA GLY A 4 3.41 14.83 28.76
C GLY A 4 3.06 13.56 29.56
N LEU A 5 4.03 13.00 30.28
CA LEU A 5 3.87 11.84 31.14
C LEU A 5 3.00 12.09 32.39
N GLU A 6 3.07 13.27 33.03
CA GLU A 6 2.18 13.61 34.16
C GLU A 6 0.71 13.55 33.74
N LYS A 7 0.39 14.13 32.57
CA LYS A 7 -0.97 14.10 32.02
C LYS A 7 -1.45 12.67 31.74
N LEU A 8 -0.56 11.80 31.28
CA LEU A 8 -0.89 10.39 31.06
C LEU A 8 -1.17 9.67 32.38
N VAL A 9 -0.39 9.94 33.43
CA VAL A 9 -0.61 9.39 34.77
C VAL A 9 -1.97 9.83 35.32
N GLU A 10 -2.32 11.10 35.19
CA GLU A 10 -3.60 11.67 35.66
C GLU A 10 -4.81 11.06 34.94
N LYS A 11 -4.68 10.78 33.63
CA LYS A 11 -5.76 10.22 32.80
C LYS A 11 -5.94 8.71 32.97
N ALA A 12 -4.88 7.99 33.33
CA ALA A 12 -4.92 6.53 33.42
C ALA A 12 -5.83 6.06 34.56
N LEU A 13 -6.82 5.22 34.23
CA LEU A 13 -7.69 4.59 35.23
C LEU A 13 -6.95 3.48 35.98
N HIS A 14 -7.43 3.12 37.18
CA HIS A 14 -6.83 2.06 38.00
C HIS A 14 -7.01 0.63 37.46
N ARG A 15 -7.71 0.46 36.33
CA ARG A 15 -7.96 -0.83 35.71
C ARG A 15 -7.68 -0.75 34.22
N MET A 16 -6.96 -1.74 33.72
CA MET A 16 -6.73 -1.92 32.30
C MET A 16 -7.96 -2.55 31.65
N GLY A 17 -8.42 -2.01 30.54
CA GLY A 17 -9.48 -2.62 29.73
C GLY A 17 -8.96 -3.82 28.94
N ARG A 18 -9.49 -4.05 27.74
CA ARG A 18 -8.92 -4.97 26.74
C ARG A 18 -9.54 -4.69 25.38
N PHE A 19 -8.76 -4.80 24.30
CA PHE A 19 -9.32 -4.81 22.95
C PHE A 19 -9.93 -6.16 22.61
N GLN A 20 -11.00 -6.15 21.81
CA GLN A 20 -11.63 -7.36 21.32
C GLN A 20 -11.09 -7.77 19.94
N ARG A 21 -11.37 -9.02 19.55
CA ARG A 21 -11.07 -9.54 18.20
C ARG A 21 -9.58 -9.42 17.81
N THR A 22 -8.73 -9.63 18.80
CA THR A 22 -7.28 -9.69 18.65
C THR A 22 -6.70 -10.77 19.58
N GLU A 23 -5.63 -11.42 19.13
CA GLU A 23 -4.81 -12.32 19.93
C GLU A 23 -3.93 -11.53 20.93
N TYR A 24 -3.81 -10.21 20.75
CA TYR A 24 -3.00 -9.30 21.54
C TYR A 24 -3.90 -8.24 22.21
N PRO A 25 -4.50 -8.52 23.39
CA PRO A 25 -5.47 -7.61 24.01
C PRO A 25 -4.89 -6.26 24.43
N HIS A 26 -3.56 -6.18 24.57
CA HIS A 26 -2.76 -4.99 24.89
C HIS A 26 -1.47 -5.01 24.06
N PRO A 27 -1.55 -4.76 22.73
CA PRO A 27 -0.40 -4.99 21.86
C PRO A 27 0.86 -4.26 22.27
N VAL A 28 0.73 -2.99 22.71
CA VAL A 28 1.88 -2.16 23.08
C VAL A 28 2.46 -2.60 24.41
N VAL A 29 1.63 -2.80 25.44
CA VAL A 29 2.08 -3.30 26.74
C VAL A 29 2.78 -4.65 26.60
N LEU A 30 2.21 -5.57 25.84
CA LEU A 30 2.82 -6.88 25.57
C LEU A 30 4.14 -6.75 24.82
N ALA A 31 4.21 -5.88 23.80
CA ALA A 31 5.45 -5.66 23.06
C ALA A 31 6.59 -5.16 23.95
N LEU A 32 6.28 -4.23 24.86
CA LEU A 32 7.26 -3.60 25.74
C LEU A 32 7.68 -4.49 26.92
N TYR A 33 6.74 -5.21 27.55
CA TYR A 33 6.98 -5.91 28.82
C TYR A 33 6.85 -7.43 28.74
N GLY A 34 6.36 -7.98 27.64
CA GLY A 34 6.14 -9.42 27.45
C GLY A 34 4.90 -9.98 28.12
N GLU A 35 4.37 -9.28 29.12
CA GLU A 35 3.20 -9.67 29.89
C GLU A 35 2.34 -8.45 30.28
N PRO A 36 1.07 -8.66 30.67
CA PRO A 36 0.23 -7.58 31.20
C PRO A 36 0.86 -6.96 32.45
N VAL A 37 0.89 -5.63 32.52
CA VAL A 37 1.45 -4.89 33.66
C VAL A 37 0.38 -4.51 34.67
N ASN A 38 0.78 -4.40 35.95
CA ASN A 38 -0.06 -3.75 36.95
C ASN A 38 -0.09 -2.23 36.70
N VAL A 39 -1.29 -1.67 36.53
CA VAL A 39 -1.45 -0.24 36.20
C VAL A 39 -0.95 0.67 37.32
N MET A 40 -1.10 0.28 38.59
CA MET A 40 -0.62 1.09 39.72
C MET A 40 0.90 1.18 39.74
N ASP A 41 1.59 0.06 39.48
CA ASP A 41 3.05 0.01 39.43
C ASP A 41 3.58 0.82 38.24
N LEU A 42 2.89 0.77 37.10
CA LEU A 42 3.19 1.59 35.92
C LEU A 42 3.01 3.09 36.24
N GLN A 43 1.91 3.46 36.89
CA GLN A 43 1.64 4.85 37.31
C GLN A 43 2.69 5.35 38.31
N GLU A 44 3.07 4.56 39.31
CA GLU A 44 4.08 4.96 40.30
C GLU A 44 5.46 5.19 39.64
N ARG A 45 5.85 4.30 38.73
CA ARG A 45 7.07 4.45 37.94
C ARG A 45 7.04 5.71 37.08
N ALA A 46 5.94 5.93 36.37
CA ALA A 46 5.74 7.09 35.51
C ALA A 46 5.75 8.41 36.31
N LYS A 47 5.22 8.44 37.54
CA LYS A 47 5.30 9.61 38.43
C LYS A 47 6.74 9.98 38.77
N LYS A 48 7.58 9.00 39.08
CA LYS A 48 9.02 9.24 39.36
C LYS A 48 9.76 9.73 38.13
N GLN A 49 9.40 9.18 36.97
CA GLN A 49 9.98 9.54 35.67
C GLN A 49 9.56 10.91 35.16
N ALA A 50 8.36 11.37 35.52
CA ALA A 50 7.82 12.66 35.10
C ALA A 50 8.62 13.87 35.59
N GLU A 51 9.43 13.70 36.64
CA GLU A 51 10.35 14.71 37.18
C GLU A 51 11.55 14.99 36.25
N ILE A 52 11.80 14.11 35.28
CA ILE A 52 12.89 14.23 34.31
C ILE A 52 12.40 15.01 33.08
N ASP A 53 13.07 16.11 32.76
CA ASP A 53 12.78 16.89 31.56
C ASP A 53 13.60 16.36 30.36
N LEU A 54 12.90 15.74 29.40
CA LEU A 54 13.52 15.23 28.18
C LEU A 54 14.02 16.33 27.23
N ALA A 55 13.59 17.57 27.42
CA ALA A 55 13.96 18.70 26.57
C ALA A 55 15.02 19.62 27.20
N ASP A 56 15.54 19.29 28.39
CA ASP A 56 16.55 20.10 29.08
C ASP A 56 17.92 19.97 28.36
N PRO A 57 18.43 21.06 27.73
CA PRO A 57 19.71 21.03 27.04
C PRO A 57 20.91 21.04 28.01
N ASP A 58 20.72 21.51 29.25
CA ASP A 58 21.77 21.70 30.25
C ASP A 58 22.00 20.42 31.07
N SER A 59 20.98 19.55 31.16
CA SER A 59 21.07 18.26 31.85
C SER A 59 20.36 17.15 31.06
N PRO A 60 20.93 16.70 29.92
CA PRO A 60 20.29 15.70 29.09
C PRO A 60 20.18 14.36 29.85
N PRO A 61 19.00 13.71 29.83
CA PRO A 61 18.81 12.43 30.50
C PRO A 61 19.62 11.32 29.86
N ARG A 62 19.93 10.27 30.64
CA ARG A 62 20.61 9.09 30.12
C ARG A 62 19.68 8.32 29.19
N GLU A 63 20.25 7.62 28.22
CA GLU A 63 19.50 6.82 27.25
C GLU A 63 18.48 5.87 27.91
N LYS A 64 18.90 5.13 28.95
CA LYS A 64 17.99 4.25 29.70
C LYS A 64 16.85 4.99 30.40
N GLU A 65 17.05 6.24 30.80
CA GLU A 65 15.98 7.05 31.40
C GLU A 65 14.98 7.48 30.32
N ILE A 66 15.48 7.90 29.15
CA ILE A 66 14.65 8.22 27.97
C ILE A 66 13.80 7.00 27.59
N GLU A 67 14.42 5.83 27.41
CA GLU A 67 13.72 4.58 27.10
C GLU A 67 12.62 4.29 28.13
N SER A 68 12.96 4.37 29.41
CA SER A 68 12.03 4.05 30.49
C SER A 68 10.84 5.02 30.55
N ILE A 69 11.06 6.31 30.30
CA ILE A 69 10.02 7.35 30.20
C ILE A 69 9.10 7.05 29.02
N LEU A 70 9.67 6.78 27.85
CA LEU A 70 8.91 6.57 26.61
C LEU A 70 8.12 5.27 26.64
N TYR A 71 8.67 4.18 27.19
CA TYR A 71 7.91 2.94 27.39
C TYR A 71 6.72 3.14 28.33
N SER A 72 6.90 3.87 29.43
CA SER A 72 5.79 4.19 30.33
C SER A 72 4.74 5.06 29.64
N ALA A 73 5.14 6.03 28.82
CA ALA A 73 4.21 6.87 28.06
C ALA A 73 3.37 6.06 27.07
N LEU A 74 4.01 5.20 26.27
CA LEU A 74 3.35 4.31 25.31
C LEU A 74 2.38 3.35 26.00
N ALA A 75 2.81 2.74 27.10
CA ALA A 75 1.98 1.81 27.87
C ALA A 75 0.78 2.51 28.51
N LEU A 76 0.97 3.69 29.12
CA LEU A 76 -0.13 4.46 29.71
C LEU A 76 -1.13 4.94 28.65
N ALA A 77 -0.67 5.34 27.47
CA ALA A 77 -1.57 5.70 26.36
C ALA A 77 -2.46 4.51 25.96
N GLU A 78 -1.91 3.30 25.88
CA GLU A 78 -2.72 2.11 25.62
C GLU A 78 -3.67 1.78 26.79
N VAL A 79 -3.24 1.93 28.04
CA VAL A 79 -4.11 1.73 29.22
C VAL A 79 -5.30 2.70 29.18
N ILE A 80 -5.07 3.95 28.81
CA ILE A 80 -6.11 4.97 28.64
C ILE A 80 -7.08 4.55 27.53
N GLU A 81 -6.58 4.28 26.33
CA GLU A 81 -7.43 3.97 25.17
C GLU A 81 -8.16 2.62 25.31
N THR A 82 -7.57 1.62 25.98
CA THR A 82 -8.27 0.36 26.28
C THR A 82 -9.43 0.54 27.26
N SER A 83 -9.46 1.65 28.00
CA SER A 83 -10.49 1.97 28.98
C SER A 83 -11.62 2.83 28.41
N MET A 84 -11.47 3.35 27.18
CA MET A 84 -12.50 4.16 26.53
C MET A 84 -13.69 3.30 26.08
N GLU A 85 -14.89 3.89 26.11
CA GLU A 85 -16.12 3.22 25.64
C GLU A 85 -16.12 3.01 24.12
N ASP A 86 -15.55 3.95 23.38
CA ASP A 86 -15.48 3.98 21.91
C ASP A 86 -14.25 3.25 21.32
N LYS A 87 -13.49 2.54 22.16
CA LYS A 87 -12.18 2.01 21.77
C LYS A 87 -12.21 1.05 20.57
N GLU A 88 -13.30 0.33 20.40
CA GLU A 88 -13.48 -0.64 19.31
C GLU A 88 -13.81 0.05 17.97
N ASP A 89 -14.18 1.33 17.99
CA ASP A 89 -14.42 2.12 16.77
C ASP A 89 -13.10 2.50 16.08
N PHE A 90 -12.01 2.61 16.85
CA PHE A 90 -10.69 3.02 16.38
C PHE A 90 -9.67 1.87 16.36
N PHE A 91 -9.80 0.90 17.26
CA PHE A 91 -8.95 -0.29 17.25
C PHE A 91 -9.13 -1.08 15.94
N ILE A 92 -8.02 -1.53 15.37
CA ILE A 92 -8.05 -2.35 14.14
C ILE A 92 -7.97 -3.83 14.54
N PRO A 93 -9.04 -4.64 14.36
CA PRO A 93 -9.01 -6.06 14.68
C PRO A 93 -8.01 -6.85 13.82
N ASP A 94 -7.55 -8.00 14.31
CA ASP A 94 -6.47 -8.77 13.65
C ASP A 94 -6.83 -9.19 12.22
N ALA A 95 -8.09 -9.51 11.93
CA ALA A 95 -8.53 -9.83 10.58
C ALA A 95 -8.36 -8.65 9.60
N ARG A 96 -8.69 -7.43 10.03
CA ARG A 96 -8.52 -6.20 9.24
C ARG A 96 -7.04 -5.82 9.13
N PHE A 97 -6.30 -5.94 10.23
CA PHE A 97 -4.86 -5.71 10.27
C PHE A 97 -4.11 -6.62 9.28
N ARG A 98 -4.36 -7.94 9.31
CA ARG A 98 -3.74 -8.90 8.37
C ARG A 98 -4.03 -8.52 6.91
N LYS A 99 -5.27 -8.11 6.60
CA LYS A 99 -5.65 -7.61 5.25
C LYS A 99 -4.90 -6.32 4.87
N GLN A 100 -4.71 -5.40 5.81
CA GLN A 100 -3.93 -4.19 5.59
C GLN A 100 -2.46 -4.52 5.31
N VAL A 101 -1.84 -5.43 6.07
CA VAL A 101 -0.45 -5.87 5.83
C VAL A 101 -0.27 -6.46 4.44
N PHE A 102 -1.21 -7.28 3.96
CA PHE A 102 -1.16 -7.79 2.58
C PHE A 102 -1.22 -6.67 1.54
N SER A 103 -1.98 -5.61 1.81
CA SER A 103 -2.11 -4.46 0.91
C SER A 103 -0.80 -3.65 0.85
N VAL A 104 -0.06 -3.59 1.97
CA VAL A 104 1.23 -2.89 2.06
C VAL A 104 2.31 -3.49 1.17
N LYS A 105 2.22 -4.78 0.81
CA LYS A 105 3.11 -5.37 -0.21
C LYS A 105 3.01 -4.66 -1.56
N ARG A 106 1.96 -3.86 -1.78
CA ARG A 106 1.65 -3.15 -3.03
C ARG A 106 1.45 -1.63 -2.82
N SER A 107 1.92 -1.07 -1.69
CA SER A 107 1.95 0.37 -1.43
C SER A 107 3.25 0.78 -0.72
N PRO A 108 3.63 2.08 -0.71
CA PRO A 108 4.81 2.54 0.04
C PRO A 108 4.81 2.19 1.52
N GLY A 109 3.64 2.24 2.16
CA GLY A 109 3.51 1.92 3.57
C GLY A 109 2.28 2.56 4.18
N TRP A 110 2.30 2.67 5.51
CA TRP A 110 1.32 3.39 6.30
C TRP A 110 1.88 4.75 6.71
N ALA A 111 1.11 5.81 6.52
CA ALA A 111 1.47 7.14 6.99
C ALA A 111 0.53 7.55 8.12
N LEU A 112 1.06 7.92 9.28
CA LEU A 112 0.29 8.55 10.35
C LEU A 112 0.52 10.06 10.32
N VAL A 113 -0.54 10.83 10.04
CA VAL A 113 -0.49 12.30 10.07
C VAL A 113 -1.07 12.82 11.39
N LEU A 114 -0.28 13.62 12.11
CA LEU A 114 -0.60 14.22 13.39
C LEU A 114 -0.39 15.74 13.36
N GLY A 115 -0.92 16.42 14.37
CA GLY A 115 -0.77 17.86 14.56
C GLY A 115 -2.05 18.64 14.26
N ASP A 116 -2.03 19.93 14.57
CA ASP A 116 -3.20 20.82 14.56
C ASP A 116 -3.39 21.63 13.27
N ALA A 117 -2.44 21.59 12.33
CA ALA A 117 -2.58 22.26 11.04
C ALA A 117 -3.64 21.58 10.16
N ASP A 118 -4.13 22.29 9.13
CA ASP A 118 -4.97 21.64 8.11
C ASP A 118 -4.14 20.58 7.36
N GLN A 119 -4.67 19.37 7.29
CA GLN A 119 -4.00 18.20 6.72
C GLN A 119 -4.63 17.77 5.39
N THR A 120 -5.62 18.51 4.87
CA THR A 120 -6.39 18.10 3.69
C THR A 120 -5.51 17.86 2.47
N GLU A 121 -4.66 18.83 2.12
CA GLU A 121 -3.73 18.75 0.98
C GLU A 121 -2.68 17.66 1.19
N LEU A 122 -2.09 17.59 2.38
CA LEU A 122 -1.10 16.58 2.74
C LEU A 122 -1.68 15.16 2.63
N ILE A 123 -2.88 14.92 3.15
CA ILE A 123 -3.56 13.62 3.05
C ILE A 123 -3.86 13.28 1.59
N ALA A 124 -4.28 14.24 0.77
CA ALA A 124 -4.51 14.02 -0.66
C ALA A 124 -3.21 13.61 -1.38
N GLY A 125 -2.10 14.34 -1.16
CA GLY A 125 -0.80 14.01 -1.77
C GLY A 125 -0.26 12.65 -1.34
N LEU A 126 -0.39 12.29 -0.06
CA LEU A 126 0.00 10.95 0.42
C LEU A 126 -0.85 9.85 -0.23
N LYS A 127 -2.13 10.13 -0.52
CA LYS A 127 -3.03 9.20 -1.21
C LYS A 127 -2.70 9.04 -2.68
N GLU A 128 -2.29 10.11 -3.36
CA GLU A 128 -1.76 10.04 -4.73
C GLU A 128 -0.49 9.19 -4.79
N LYS A 129 0.39 9.33 -3.79
CA LYS A 129 1.55 8.45 -3.56
C LYS A 129 1.19 7.06 -3.03
N ARG A 130 -0.10 6.73 -2.96
CA ARG A 130 -0.65 5.41 -2.61
C ARG A 130 -0.38 4.95 -1.17
N PHE A 131 -0.05 5.84 -0.23
CA PHE A 131 0.01 5.46 1.18
C PHE A 131 -1.37 5.05 1.71
N THR A 132 -1.38 4.14 2.69
CA THR A 132 -2.54 4.00 3.58
C THR A 132 -2.40 5.03 4.69
N VAL A 133 -3.26 6.05 4.67
CA VAL A 133 -3.14 7.19 5.57
C VAL A 133 -4.02 6.98 6.81
N PHE A 134 -3.47 7.28 7.97
CA PHE A 134 -4.11 7.37 9.27
C PHE A 134 -3.98 8.80 9.79
N SER A 135 -5.01 9.32 10.47
CA SER A 135 -4.95 10.68 10.99
C SER A 135 -5.90 10.91 12.17
N SER A 136 -5.52 11.84 13.05
CA SER A 136 -6.41 12.41 14.07
C SER A 136 -7.33 13.52 13.53
N PHE A 137 -7.21 13.86 12.25
CA PHE A 137 -8.10 14.73 11.49
C PHE A 137 -9.09 13.89 10.67
N ARG A 138 -10.39 14.23 10.72
CA ARG A 138 -11.42 13.52 9.95
C ARG A 138 -11.34 13.92 8.47
N HIS A 139 -10.90 12.98 7.63
CA HIS A 139 -10.83 13.18 6.17
C HIS A 139 -11.22 11.89 5.44
N LEU A 140 -11.89 12.00 4.28
CA LEU A 140 -12.35 10.84 3.49
C LEU A 140 -11.18 9.96 2.98
N GLY A 141 -10.01 10.57 2.78
CA GLY A 141 -8.80 9.90 2.34
C GLY A 141 -8.03 9.17 3.46
N ALA A 142 -8.38 9.36 4.73
CA ALA A 142 -7.62 8.81 5.87
C ALA A 142 -8.50 7.95 6.78
N THR A 143 -7.88 6.94 7.40
CA THR A 143 -8.49 6.23 8.53
C THR A 143 -8.41 7.12 9.76
N PHE A 144 -9.55 7.61 10.21
CA PHE A 144 -9.63 8.39 11.44
C PHE A 144 -9.40 7.50 12.66
N ILE A 145 -8.44 7.87 13.51
CA ILE A 145 -8.05 7.07 14.69
C ILE A 145 -8.51 7.68 16.02
N GLY A 146 -9.31 8.75 15.98
CA GLY A 146 -9.71 9.51 17.16
C GLY A 146 -8.95 10.84 17.26
N ASN A 147 -9.50 11.78 18.04
CA ASN A 147 -8.97 13.13 18.23
C ASN A 147 -8.42 13.37 19.65
N ARG A 148 -8.23 12.30 20.44
CA ARG A 148 -7.57 12.40 21.75
C ARG A 148 -6.06 12.43 21.53
N ASP A 149 -5.35 13.04 22.46
CA ASP A 149 -3.89 13.09 22.46
C ASP A 149 -3.22 11.70 22.56
N THR A 150 -3.96 10.70 23.04
CA THR A 150 -3.55 9.28 23.09
C THR A 150 -3.99 8.44 21.89
N SER A 151 -4.85 8.96 21.01
CA SER A 151 -5.45 8.21 19.90
C SER A 151 -4.43 7.68 18.89
N SER A 152 -3.25 8.30 18.78
CA SER A 152 -2.17 7.81 17.92
C SER A 152 -1.72 6.38 18.28
N ILE A 153 -2.00 5.91 19.49
CA ILE A 153 -1.63 4.56 19.93
C ILE A 153 -2.31 3.46 19.10
N TYR A 154 -3.50 3.72 18.55
CA TYR A 154 -4.20 2.77 17.67
C TYR A 154 -3.41 2.47 16.40
N PHE A 155 -2.67 3.45 15.89
CA PHE A 155 -1.74 3.25 14.79
C PHE A 155 -0.53 2.42 15.22
N PHE A 156 0.07 2.77 16.35
CA PHE A 156 1.29 2.11 16.86
C PHE A 156 1.05 0.64 17.22
N GLN A 157 -0.16 0.29 17.68
CA GLN A 157 -0.60 -1.10 17.85
C GLN A 157 -0.46 -1.94 16.58
N ASN A 158 -0.56 -1.35 15.39
CA ASN A 158 -0.31 -2.06 14.14
C ASN A 158 1.18 -2.34 13.93
N GLN A 159 2.07 -1.40 14.31
CA GLN A 159 3.52 -1.58 14.20
C GLN A 159 4.00 -2.73 15.09
N VAL A 160 3.67 -2.70 16.38
CA VAL A 160 4.12 -3.74 17.30
C VAL A 160 3.52 -5.12 16.97
N ARG A 161 2.27 -5.18 16.48
CA ARG A 161 1.69 -6.43 15.96
C ARG A 161 2.37 -6.89 14.68
N TYR A 162 2.83 -5.98 13.83
CA TYR A 162 3.59 -6.35 12.64
C TYR A 162 4.91 -7.02 13.02
N ALA A 163 5.65 -6.45 13.98
CA ALA A 163 6.87 -7.05 14.53
C ALA A 163 6.60 -8.43 15.17
N MET A 164 5.56 -8.56 16.00
CA MET A 164 5.25 -9.83 16.67
C MET A 164 4.75 -10.92 15.71
N ILE A 165 3.88 -10.59 14.76
CA ILE A 165 3.24 -11.58 13.86
C ILE A 165 4.13 -11.92 12.67
N TYR A 166 4.69 -10.90 12.00
CA TYR A 166 5.44 -11.08 10.75
C TYR A 166 6.94 -11.10 10.96
N GLY A 167 7.46 -10.29 11.89
CA GLY A 167 8.85 -10.38 12.35
C GLY A 167 9.09 -11.59 13.25
N ARG A 168 8.04 -12.20 13.81
CA ARG A 168 8.09 -13.32 14.77
C ARG A 168 8.92 -13.01 16.02
N ILE A 169 9.04 -11.73 16.35
CA ILE A 169 9.78 -11.26 17.52
C ILE A 169 8.92 -11.52 18.76
N LYS A 170 9.53 -12.06 19.83
CA LYS A 170 8.77 -12.36 21.04
C LYS A 170 8.37 -11.08 21.74
N ALA A 171 7.18 -11.08 22.34
CA ALA A 171 6.73 -10.03 23.24
C ALA A 171 7.77 -9.80 24.36
N GLY A 172 7.99 -8.53 24.74
CA GLY A 172 8.99 -8.16 25.74
C GLY A 172 10.42 -8.00 25.20
N GLN A 173 10.60 -8.01 23.88
CA GLN A 173 11.87 -7.71 23.22
C GLN A 173 11.81 -6.37 22.43
N PRO A 174 11.53 -5.23 23.09
CA PRO A 174 11.28 -3.97 22.38
C PRO A 174 12.49 -3.48 21.58
N HIS A 175 13.72 -3.77 22.02
CA HIS A 175 14.94 -3.43 21.28
C HIS A 175 15.04 -4.20 19.95
N GLU A 176 14.75 -5.50 19.96
CA GLU A 176 14.74 -6.32 18.74
C GLU A 176 13.61 -5.87 17.80
N MET A 177 12.44 -5.52 18.36
CA MET A 177 11.34 -4.95 17.58
C MET A 177 11.69 -3.61 16.95
N ALA A 178 12.41 -2.75 17.66
CA ALA A 178 12.81 -1.43 17.15
C ALA A 178 13.69 -1.57 15.91
N HIS A 179 14.74 -2.40 15.95
CA HIS A 179 15.59 -2.67 14.78
C HIS A 179 14.78 -3.22 13.60
N PHE A 180 13.92 -4.20 13.86
CA PHE A 180 13.08 -4.76 12.81
C PHE A 180 12.11 -3.72 12.20
N LEU A 181 11.51 -2.85 13.02
CA LEU A 181 10.61 -1.83 12.52
C LEU A 181 11.34 -0.72 11.76
N GLU A 182 12.56 -0.39 12.16
CA GLU A 182 13.41 0.58 11.46
C GLU A 182 13.85 0.10 10.08
N ASP A 183 14.05 -1.22 9.90
CA ASP A 183 14.47 -1.80 8.63
C ASP A 183 13.29 -2.23 7.75
N GLU A 184 12.26 -2.85 8.36
CA GLU A 184 11.22 -3.61 7.65
C GLU A 184 9.78 -3.16 8.01
N GLY A 185 9.64 -2.28 9.01
CA GLY A 185 8.34 -1.78 9.47
C GLY A 185 7.76 -0.79 8.48
N PRO A 186 6.60 -1.04 7.86
CA PRO A 186 6.17 -0.24 6.72
C PRO A 186 5.39 0.99 7.16
N ALA A 187 6.01 1.87 7.95
CA ALA A 187 5.35 3.03 8.50
C ALA A 187 6.23 4.28 8.61
N ILE A 188 5.56 5.42 8.53
CA ILE A 188 6.13 6.74 8.76
C ILE A 188 5.18 7.61 9.59
N LEU A 189 5.76 8.43 10.46
CA LEU A 189 5.05 9.47 11.20
C LEU A 189 5.25 10.81 10.50
N ILE A 190 4.19 11.58 10.37
CA ILE A 190 4.24 12.92 9.79
C ILE A 190 3.56 13.86 10.77
N VAL A 191 4.30 14.83 11.28
CA VAL A 191 3.76 15.89 12.14
C VAL A 191 3.62 17.15 11.29
N HIS A 192 2.39 17.66 11.19
CA HIS A 192 2.06 18.88 10.46
C HIS A 192 1.38 19.87 11.40
N GLY A 193 2.04 21.00 11.65
CA GLY A 193 1.64 21.94 12.70
C GLY A 193 2.16 21.56 14.07
N ASN A 194 1.50 22.02 15.13
CA ASN A 194 1.89 21.75 16.51
C ASN A 194 1.22 20.50 17.04
N GLN A 195 1.85 19.91 18.06
CA GLN A 195 1.33 18.78 18.81
C GLN A 195 1.16 19.16 20.27
N SER A 196 0.21 18.51 20.95
CA SER A 196 0.19 18.54 22.40
C SER A 196 1.43 17.85 22.98
N ARG A 197 1.77 18.16 24.25
CA ARG A 197 2.91 17.52 24.94
C ARG A 197 2.80 15.99 25.01
N VAL A 198 1.58 15.46 25.09
CA VAL A 198 1.34 14.01 25.08
C VAL A 198 1.62 13.45 23.69
N GLU A 199 1.07 14.06 22.64
CA GLU A 199 1.31 13.62 21.26
C GLU A 199 2.78 13.65 20.89
N SER A 200 3.52 14.73 21.19
CA SER A 200 4.95 14.79 20.91
C SER A 200 5.74 13.71 21.65
N LEU A 201 5.36 13.40 22.90
CA LEU A 201 6.00 12.34 23.68
C LEU A 201 5.74 10.96 23.07
N LEU A 202 4.50 10.70 22.62
CA LEU A 202 4.16 9.45 21.94
C LEU A 202 4.86 9.34 20.58
N THR A 203 4.92 10.43 19.81
CA THR A 203 5.69 10.49 18.56
C THR A 203 7.16 10.14 18.81
N LEU A 204 7.79 10.69 19.85
CA LEU A 204 9.16 10.31 20.22
C LEU A 204 9.26 8.83 20.63
N GLY A 205 8.26 8.30 21.34
CA GLY A 205 8.21 6.87 21.69
C GLY A 205 8.10 5.95 20.48
N TYR A 206 7.38 6.36 19.43
CA TYR A 206 7.30 5.61 18.19
C TYR A 206 8.63 5.63 17.43
N MET A 207 9.34 6.77 17.43
CA MET A 207 10.70 6.85 16.88
C MET A 207 11.69 5.97 17.62
N LEU A 208 11.62 5.91 18.96
CA LEU A 208 12.42 4.97 19.76
C LEU A 208 12.17 3.52 19.33
N MET A 209 10.92 3.21 18.98
CA MET A 209 10.49 1.88 18.53
C MET A 209 10.73 1.65 17.02
N GLY A 210 11.58 2.45 16.39
CA GLY A 210 12.02 2.25 15.00
C GLY A 210 11.11 2.85 13.94
N THR A 211 10.06 3.62 14.29
CA THR A 211 9.23 4.28 13.28
C THR A 211 9.84 5.64 12.88
N PRO A 212 10.31 5.82 11.64
CA PRO A 212 10.85 7.11 11.23
C PRO A 212 9.79 8.20 11.17
N ALA A 213 10.23 9.45 11.23
CA ALA A 213 9.33 10.59 11.27
C ALA A 213 9.77 11.78 10.41
N ILE A 214 8.79 12.52 9.92
CA ILE A 214 8.95 13.88 9.43
C ILE A 214 8.29 14.81 10.44
N VAL A 215 9.04 15.77 10.95
CA VAL A 215 8.58 16.67 12.01
C VAL A 215 8.84 18.13 11.65
N PRO A 216 8.04 19.08 12.17
CA PRO A 216 8.31 20.49 11.99
C PRO A 216 9.54 20.92 12.79
N SER A 217 10.09 22.09 12.46
CA SER A 217 11.20 22.68 13.22
C SER A 217 10.83 23.03 14.67
N SER A 218 9.53 23.08 14.99
CA SER A 218 9.00 23.30 16.34
C SER A 218 8.91 22.02 17.19
N PHE A 219 9.21 20.84 16.64
CA PHE A 219 9.17 19.60 17.40
C PHE A 219 10.18 19.62 18.55
N PRO A 220 9.76 19.32 19.80
CA PRO A 220 10.52 19.71 20.99
C PRO A 220 11.74 18.82 21.29
N TYR A 221 11.96 17.75 20.55
CA TYR A 221 12.99 16.76 20.84
C TYR A 221 14.05 16.67 19.74
N SER A 222 15.31 16.56 20.16
CA SER A 222 16.45 16.39 19.26
C SER A 222 16.78 14.92 18.94
N TYR A 223 16.01 13.96 19.47
CA TYR A 223 16.24 12.52 19.36
C TYR A 223 15.43 11.85 18.23
N GLY A 224 15.74 10.60 17.93
CA GLY A 224 15.00 9.76 16.97
C GLY A 224 15.40 9.95 15.50
N ASN A 225 15.12 8.92 14.69
CA ASN A 225 15.31 8.94 13.24
C ASN A 225 14.25 9.84 12.59
N ARG A 226 14.63 11.06 12.22
CA ARG A 226 13.70 12.08 11.71
C ARG A 226 14.29 12.98 10.62
N ARG A 227 13.40 13.50 9.78
CA ARG A 227 13.65 14.65 8.90
C ARG A 227 12.90 15.87 9.43
N ILE A 228 13.47 17.05 9.28
CA ILE A 228 12.85 18.31 9.72
C ILE A 228 12.43 19.11 8.50
N THR A 229 11.13 19.32 8.34
CA THR A 229 10.56 20.19 7.30
C THR A 229 9.20 20.73 7.76
N ASN A 230 8.84 21.90 7.24
CA ASN A 230 7.54 22.54 7.49
C ASN A 230 6.67 22.62 6.21
N SER A 231 7.19 22.23 5.04
CA SER A 231 6.50 22.37 3.75
C SER A 231 5.80 21.08 3.36
N ILE A 232 4.55 21.14 2.91
CA ILE A 232 3.81 19.96 2.43
C ILE A 232 4.54 19.30 1.25
N ASP A 233 5.02 20.09 0.29
CA ASP A 233 5.76 19.56 -0.87
C ASP A 233 7.00 18.77 -0.46
N GLU A 234 7.79 19.33 0.47
CA GLU A 234 8.98 18.67 1.01
C GLU A 234 8.61 17.44 1.84
N ILE A 235 7.52 17.47 2.62
CA ILE A 235 7.03 16.30 3.35
C ILE A 235 6.70 15.16 2.38
N LEU A 236 6.01 15.46 1.27
CA LEU A 236 5.61 14.49 0.26
C LEU A 236 6.80 13.93 -0.54
N GLU A 237 7.88 14.69 -0.66
CA GLU A 237 9.14 14.24 -1.25
C GLU A 237 9.92 13.35 -0.26
N GLU A 238 10.21 13.87 0.94
CA GLU A 238 11.01 13.20 1.96
C GLU A 238 10.37 11.90 2.48
N CYS A 239 9.03 11.81 2.49
CA CYS A 239 8.35 10.59 2.94
C CYS A 239 8.67 9.38 2.06
N MET A 240 9.21 9.58 0.85
CA MET A 240 9.59 8.50 -0.04
C MET A 240 11.05 8.06 0.15
N HIS A 241 11.82 8.68 1.03
CA HIS A 241 13.26 8.39 1.16
C HIS A 241 13.63 7.51 2.36
N PHE A 242 12.67 7.10 3.18
CA PHE A 242 12.95 6.24 4.32
C PHE A 242 13.14 4.78 3.90
N PRO A 243 14.15 4.08 4.46
CA PRO A 243 14.58 2.76 3.99
C PRO A 243 13.54 1.65 4.24
N ASN A 244 12.72 1.80 5.27
CA ASN A 244 11.65 0.87 5.63
C ASN A 244 10.40 0.95 4.73
N LEU A 245 10.34 1.94 3.85
CA LEU A 245 9.20 2.14 2.96
C LEU A 245 9.45 1.49 1.59
N ARG A 246 8.42 0.81 1.10
CA ARG A 246 8.47 0.07 -0.16
C ARG A 246 8.16 0.99 -1.32
N ILE A 247 9.14 1.74 -1.77
CA ILE A 247 8.97 2.64 -2.91
C ILE A 247 8.63 1.80 -4.15
N ILE A 248 7.36 1.83 -4.56
CA ILE A 248 6.89 1.21 -5.82
C ILE A 248 7.09 2.18 -7.00
N GLU A 249 7.37 3.46 -6.71
CA GLU A 249 7.78 4.43 -7.72
C GLU A 249 9.26 4.26 -8.02
N HIS A 250 9.58 3.56 -9.11
CA HIS A 250 10.95 3.55 -9.62
C HIS A 250 11.40 5.00 -9.85
N ALA A 251 12.45 5.42 -9.13
CA ALA A 251 13.05 6.74 -9.26
C ALA A 251 13.25 7.09 -10.74
N GLY A 252 12.57 8.14 -11.21
CA GLY A 252 12.64 8.62 -12.59
C GLY A 252 11.51 8.16 -13.52
N SER A 253 10.64 7.22 -13.14
CA SER A 253 9.49 6.83 -13.97
C SER A 253 8.31 7.79 -13.82
N LYS A 254 8.40 8.97 -14.46
CA LYS A 254 7.22 9.83 -14.71
C LYS A 254 6.33 9.24 -15.81
N ILE A 255 6.03 7.95 -15.75
CA ILE A 255 5.13 7.32 -16.71
C ILE A 255 3.72 7.65 -16.24
N GLN A 256 3.24 8.81 -16.69
CA GLN A 256 1.87 9.22 -16.51
C GLN A 256 0.98 8.35 -17.40
N LEU A 257 -0.06 7.77 -16.82
CA LEU A 257 -1.13 7.20 -17.61
C LEU A 257 -1.85 8.33 -18.36
N PRO A 258 -2.45 8.07 -19.52
CA PRO A 258 -3.31 9.04 -20.18
C PRO A 258 -4.44 9.50 -19.24
N ASP A 259 -4.91 10.74 -19.38
CA ASP A 259 -5.91 11.35 -18.47
C ASP A 259 -7.23 10.55 -18.35
N TYR A 260 -7.55 9.74 -19.36
CA TYR A 260 -8.74 8.89 -19.38
C TYR A 260 -8.54 7.52 -18.70
N CYS A 261 -7.33 7.22 -18.23
CA CYS A 261 -6.97 5.98 -17.54
C CYS A 261 -6.78 6.23 -16.04
N ASP A 262 -7.63 5.62 -15.22
CA ASP A 262 -7.50 5.60 -13.76
C ASP A 262 -7.46 4.15 -13.24
N PRO A 263 -6.36 3.71 -12.59
CA PRO A 263 -6.28 2.40 -11.97
C PRO A 263 -7.39 2.08 -10.96
N ALA A 264 -8.06 3.09 -10.40
CA ALA A 264 -9.22 2.89 -9.53
C ALA A 264 -10.41 2.24 -10.26
N ASN A 265 -10.52 2.41 -11.57
CA ASN A 265 -11.59 1.84 -12.40
C ASN A 265 -11.45 0.32 -12.60
N LEU A 266 -10.29 -0.28 -12.25
CA LEU A 266 -10.06 -1.71 -12.39
C LEU A 266 -11.13 -2.59 -11.70
N ARG A 267 -11.80 -2.06 -10.67
CA ARG A 267 -12.86 -2.74 -9.90
C ARG A 267 -14.25 -2.15 -10.15
N GLU A 268 -14.41 -1.29 -11.14
CA GLU A 268 -15.72 -0.73 -11.51
C GLU A 268 -16.63 -1.87 -12.00
N GLU A 269 -17.86 -1.93 -11.46
CA GLU A 269 -18.88 -2.80 -12.02
C GLU A 269 -19.52 -2.12 -13.23
N VAL A 270 -19.23 -2.62 -14.43
CA VAL A 270 -19.71 -2.04 -15.70
C VAL A 270 -20.84 -2.89 -16.28
N VAL A 271 -21.99 -2.27 -16.50
CA VAL A 271 -23.08 -2.86 -17.30
C VAL A 271 -22.82 -2.58 -18.77
N ALA A 272 -22.30 -3.59 -19.48
CA ALA A 272 -21.93 -3.46 -20.88
C ALA A 272 -23.14 -3.52 -21.83
N GLU A 273 -23.28 -2.52 -22.69
CA GLU A 273 -24.31 -2.46 -23.74
C GLU A 273 -23.75 -2.77 -25.14
N ARG A 274 -22.45 -2.56 -25.35
CA ARG A 274 -21.74 -2.87 -26.61
C ARG A 274 -20.49 -3.69 -26.33
N PHE A 275 -20.07 -4.47 -27.32
CA PHE A 275 -18.91 -5.35 -27.18
C PHE A 275 -18.00 -5.28 -28.39
N TRP A 276 -16.70 -5.26 -28.12
CA TRP A 276 -15.65 -5.56 -29.09
C TRP A 276 -14.94 -6.84 -28.67
N GLY A 277 -14.56 -7.68 -29.64
CA GLY A 277 -13.91 -8.94 -29.35
C GLY A 277 -14.88 -10.06 -28.95
N GLY A 278 -14.33 -11.15 -28.39
CA GLY A 278 -15.09 -12.34 -28.02
C GLY A 278 -15.64 -13.14 -29.22
N THR A 279 -15.07 -12.92 -30.40
CA THR A 279 -15.40 -13.67 -31.62
C THR A 279 -14.36 -14.75 -31.90
N ASN A 280 -14.62 -15.63 -32.85
CA ASN A 280 -13.64 -16.63 -33.30
C ASN A 280 -12.40 -16.02 -33.98
N LEU A 281 -12.44 -14.75 -34.41
CA LEU A 281 -11.29 -14.01 -34.94
C LEU A 281 -10.57 -13.19 -33.87
N SER A 282 -11.10 -13.14 -32.66
CA SER A 282 -10.58 -12.27 -31.61
C SER A 282 -9.52 -12.98 -30.76
N PHE A 283 -8.46 -12.27 -30.43
CA PHE A 283 -7.34 -12.78 -29.64
C PHE A 283 -6.61 -11.67 -28.89
N LEU A 284 -5.91 -12.05 -27.83
CA LEU A 284 -4.90 -11.25 -27.14
C LEU A 284 -3.68 -12.16 -27.01
N ALA A 285 -2.50 -11.71 -27.39
CA ALA A 285 -1.28 -12.48 -27.26
C ALA A 285 -0.13 -11.61 -26.80
N VAL A 286 0.60 -12.08 -25.79
CA VAL A 286 1.94 -11.57 -25.46
C VAL A 286 2.95 -12.54 -26.02
N ARG A 287 3.92 -12.05 -26.78
CA ARG A 287 5.01 -12.86 -27.34
C ARG A 287 6.35 -12.17 -27.22
N LYS A 288 7.41 -12.98 -27.10
CA LYS A 288 8.77 -12.47 -27.15
C LYS A 288 9.11 -11.94 -28.54
N GLY A 289 9.65 -10.73 -28.61
CA GLY A 289 10.12 -10.11 -29.86
C GLY A 289 11.07 -8.94 -29.59
N GLU A 290 11.71 -8.39 -30.61
CA GLU A 290 12.58 -7.20 -30.46
C GLU A 290 11.92 -5.96 -31.07
N PRO A 291 10.82 -5.46 -30.49
CA PRO A 291 10.06 -4.37 -31.10
C PRO A 291 10.77 -3.02 -30.94
N GLU A 292 10.39 -2.08 -31.79
CA GLU A 292 10.47 -0.65 -31.45
C GLU A 292 9.36 -0.30 -30.48
N ASP A 293 9.66 0.61 -29.56
CA ASP A 293 8.71 1.00 -28.53
C ASP A 293 7.55 1.82 -29.10
N GLY A 294 6.32 1.48 -28.74
CA GLY A 294 5.15 2.26 -29.13
C GLY A 294 3.84 1.49 -29.27
N ILE A 295 2.91 2.09 -29.99
CA ILE A 295 1.58 1.54 -30.27
C ILE A 295 1.30 1.60 -31.76
N GLU A 296 0.49 0.67 -32.24
CA GLU A 296 0.01 0.63 -33.62
C GLU A 296 -1.47 0.21 -33.63
N VAL A 297 -2.27 0.86 -34.47
CA VAL A 297 -3.70 0.54 -34.63
C VAL A 297 -4.01 0.35 -36.10
N ILE A 298 -4.51 -0.83 -36.46
CA ILE A 298 -4.76 -1.23 -37.84
C ILE A 298 -6.26 -1.50 -38.01
N GLY A 299 -6.90 -0.78 -38.94
CA GLY A 299 -8.33 -0.88 -39.20
C GLY A 299 -9.19 0.04 -38.32
N ARG A 300 -10.52 -0.18 -38.35
CA ARG A 300 -11.50 0.58 -37.56
C ARG A 300 -12.34 -0.37 -36.71
N PRO A 301 -12.77 0.04 -35.51
CA PRO A 301 -13.57 -0.82 -34.65
C PRO A 301 -14.84 -1.34 -35.34
N ASP A 302 -14.89 -2.66 -35.54
CA ASP A 302 -15.99 -3.35 -36.25
C ASP A 302 -16.32 -4.71 -35.61
N GLY A 303 -16.29 -4.77 -34.28
CA GLY A 303 -16.71 -5.94 -33.50
C GLY A 303 -15.64 -7.02 -33.32
N HIS A 304 -14.75 -7.26 -34.28
CA HIS A 304 -13.56 -8.11 -34.09
C HIS A 304 -12.43 -7.35 -33.36
N LEU A 305 -11.52 -8.06 -32.72
CA LEU A 305 -10.42 -7.44 -31.95
C LEU A 305 -9.26 -8.42 -31.79
N GLY A 306 -8.12 -8.05 -32.34
CA GLY A 306 -6.83 -8.70 -32.09
C GLY A 306 -5.91 -7.75 -31.35
N ILE A 307 -5.19 -8.25 -30.35
CA ILE A 307 -4.14 -7.48 -29.67
C ILE A 307 -2.88 -8.33 -29.63
N ILE A 308 -1.81 -7.81 -30.20
CA ILE A 308 -0.47 -8.41 -30.13
C ILE A 308 0.41 -7.48 -29.30
N ILE A 309 1.07 -8.06 -28.30
CA ILE A 309 2.00 -7.37 -27.44
C ILE A 309 3.36 -8.04 -27.60
N GLU A 310 4.30 -7.27 -28.12
CA GLU A 310 5.68 -7.71 -28.32
C GLU A 310 6.56 -7.03 -27.28
N LEU A 311 7.38 -7.82 -26.58
CA LEU A 311 8.37 -7.32 -25.63
C LEU A 311 9.52 -8.32 -25.48
N ASN A 312 10.65 -7.87 -24.93
CA ASN A 312 11.77 -8.76 -24.59
C ASN A 312 12.45 -8.25 -23.32
N TYR A 313 12.53 -9.11 -22.31
CA TYR A 313 13.26 -8.85 -21.09
C TYR A 313 13.96 -10.10 -20.58
N VAL A 314 14.96 -9.88 -19.71
CA VAL A 314 15.76 -10.94 -19.09
C VAL A 314 14.84 -11.78 -18.17
N GLY A 315 14.50 -12.99 -18.61
CA GLY A 315 13.59 -13.89 -17.90
C GLY A 315 12.28 -14.19 -18.61
N MET A 316 12.07 -13.65 -19.83
CA MET A 316 10.90 -13.98 -20.62
C MET A 316 10.94 -15.43 -21.11
N ASN A 317 9.94 -16.21 -20.70
CA ASN A 317 9.65 -17.59 -21.07
C ASN A 317 8.13 -17.77 -21.26
N GLU A 318 7.70 -18.98 -21.60
CA GLU A 318 6.31 -19.34 -21.88
C GLU A 318 5.36 -19.03 -20.71
N VAL A 319 5.79 -19.25 -19.46
CA VAL A 319 5.02 -18.96 -18.25
C VAL A 319 4.86 -17.46 -18.05
N ALA A 320 5.94 -16.70 -18.26
CA ALA A 320 5.91 -15.25 -18.18
C ALA A 320 5.01 -14.64 -19.27
N GLU A 321 5.05 -15.18 -20.49
CA GLU A 321 4.17 -14.76 -21.59
C GLU A 321 2.70 -14.94 -21.23
N ASP A 322 2.33 -16.09 -20.67
CA ASP A 322 0.96 -16.37 -20.23
C ASP A 322 0.51 -15.44 -19.09
N PHE A 323 1.36 -15.26 -18.08
CA PHE A 323 1.09 -14.35 -16.96
C PHE A 323 0.94 -12.89 -17.40
N LEU A 324 1.82 -12.41 -18.28
CA LEU A 324 1.75 -11.04 -18.79
C LEU A 324 0.52 -10.84 -19.68
N GLU A 325 0.07 -11.88 -20.38
CA GLU A 325 -1.17 -11.85 -21.16
C GLU A 325 -2.40 -11.68 -20.27
N GLU A 326 -2.47 -12.41 -19.14
CA GLU A 326 -3.54 -12.23 -18.16
C GLU A 326 -3.55 -10.81 -17.58
N ILE A 327 -2.38 -10.25 -17.26
CA ILE A 327 -2.27 -8.88 -16.78
C ILE A 327 -2.70 -7.89 -17.86
N ALA A 328 -2.23 -8.07 -19.11
CA ALA A 328 -2.54 -7.20 -20.23
C ALA A 328 -4.04 -7.07 -20.46
N ALA A 329 -4.77 -8.18 -20.29
CA ALA A 329 -6.21 -8.22 -20.43
C ALA A 329 -6.91 -7.27 -19.45
N THR A 330 -6.29 -6.92 -18.31
CA THR A 330 -6.90 -6.06 -17.29
C THR A 330 -6.73 -4.56 -17.54
N PHE A 331 -5.69 -4.13 -18.27
CA PHE A 331 -5.40 -2.72 -18.46
C PHE A 331 -6.49 -1.90 -19.17
N PRO A 332 -7.27 -2.44 -20.13
CA PRO A 332 -8.42 -1.73 -20.67
C PRO A 332 -9.43 -1.26 -19.61
N ASN A 333 -9.50 -1.93 -18.44
CA ASN A 333 -10.40 -1.56 -17.34
C ASN A 333 -9.97 -0.30 -16.60
N TYR A 334 -8.80 0.28 -16.92
CA TYR A 334 -8.44 1.60 -16.42
C TYR A 334 -9.28 2.71 -17.07
N ILE A 335 -9.85 2.44 -18.25
CA ILE A 335 -10.75 3.36 -18.94
C ILE A 335 -12.13 3.25 -18.31
N LYS A 336 -12.67 4.37 -17.82
CA LYS A 336 -13.98 4.43 -17.17
C LYS A 336 -15.09 3.86 -18.06
N GLY A 337 -15.91 2.97 -17.50
CA GLY A 337 -17.01 2.34 -18.23
C GLY A 337 -16.57 1.28 -19.26
N VAL A 338 -15.32 0.82 -19.21
CA VAL A 338 -14.81 -0.32 -19.99
C VAL A 338 -14.56 -1.49 -19.04
N THR A 339 -14.98 -2.69 -19.45
CA THR A 339 -14.66 -3.94 -18.75
C THR A 339 -14.12 -4.96 -19.74
N SER A 340 -13.17 -5.77 -19.31
CA SER A 340 -12.56 -6.83 -20.10
C SER A 340 -12.92 -8.18 -19.52
N SER A 341 -13.09 -9.15 -20.41
CA SER A 341 -13.27 -10.55 -20.06
C SER A 341 -12.46 -11.40 -21.01
N VAL A 342 -11.85 -12.44 -20.46
CA VAL A 342 -11.16 -13.47 -21.23
C VAL A 342 -12.12 -14.64 -21.34
N LEU A 343 -12.63 -14.89 -22.54
CA LEU A 343 -13.62 -15.94 -22.80
C LEU A 343 -12.92 -17.18 -23.39
N PRO A 344 -13.25 -18.39 -22.92
CA PRO A 344 -12.86 -19.60 -23.63
C PRO A 344 -13.58 -19.63 -24.99
N ILE A 345 -12.85 -19.92 -26.07
CA ILE A 345 -13.44 -20.09 -27.40
C ILE A 345 -14.13 -21.47 -27.42
N PRO A 346 -15.46 -21.55 -27.62
CA PRO A 346 -16.14 -22.85 -27.69
C PRO A 346 -15.78 -23.56 -29.00
N ASP A 347 -14.92 -24.57 -28.93
CA ASP A 347 -14.61 -25.44 -30.06
C ASP A 347 -15.74 -26.46 -30.26
N ARG A 348 -16.40 -26.42 -31.44
CA ARG A 348 -17.52 -27.31 -31.79
C ARG A 348 -17.09 -28.64 -32.41
N GLY A 349 -15.80 -29.00 -32.41
CA GLY A 349 -15.39 -30.26 -33.06
C GLY A 349 -14.04 -30.85 -32.69
N ARG A 350 -13.21 -30.18 -31.90
CA ARG A 350 -11.97 -30.75 -31.35
C ARG A 350 -11.93 -30.46 -29.85
N GLY A 351 -11.50 -31.43 -29.05
CA GLY A 351 -11.54 -31.34 -27.60
C GLY A 351 -10.92 -30.03 -27.10
N ALA A 352 -11.66 -29.31 -26.26
CA ALA A 352 -11.26 -28.12 -25.50
C ALA A 352 -9.92 -27.49 -25.94
N GLY A 353 -9.91 -26.88 -27.13
CA GLY A 353 -8.76 -26.09 -27.61
C GLY A 353 -8.64 -24.81 -26.79
N SER A 354 -7.45 -24.59 -26.22
CA SER A 354 -7.04 -23.54 -25.28
C SER A 354 -6.99 -22.12 -25.87
N GLY A 355 -7.96 -21.77 -26.71
CA GLY A 355 -8.09 -20.42 -27.22
C GLY A 355 -8.79 -19.53 -26.20
N SER A 356 -8.06 -18.60 -25.59
CA SER A 356 -8.64 -17.49 -24.84
C SER A 356 -8.86 -16.29 -25.77
N SER A 357 -10.08 -15.73 -25.77
CA SER A 357 -10.45 -14.58 -26.58
C SER A 357 -10.74 -13.38 -25.69
N LEU A 358 -10.07 -12.25 -25.94
CA LEU A 358 -10.37 -11.00 -25.26
C LEU A 358 -11.70 -10.44 -25.78
N ARG A 359 -12.56 -10.05 -24.85
CA ARG A 359 -13.79 -9.31 -25.11
C ARG A 359 -13.83 -8.08 -24.22
N LEU A 360 -14.04 -6.93 -24.82
CA LEU A 360 -14.25 -5.65 -24.16
C LEU A 360 -15.74 -5.32 -24.17
N GLY A 361 -16.32 -5.13 -22.99
CA GLY A 361 -17.66 -4.59 -22.77
C GLY A 361 -17.60 -3.09 -22.51
N LEU A 362 -18.48 -2.35 -23.16
CA LEU A 362 -18.54 -0.89 -23.09
C LEU A 362 -19.90 -0.47 -22.53
N ALA A 363 -19.89 0.40 -21.52
CA ALA A 363 -21.10 1.00 -21.00
C ALA A 363 -21.79 1.91 -22.06
N LYS A 364 -23.01 2.30 -21.75
CA LYS A 364 -23.77 3.26 -22.54
C LYS A 364 -23.00 4.58 -22.70
N ASP A 365 -23.02 5.15 -23.91
CA ASP A 365 -22.40 6.43 -24.26
C ASP A 365 -20.87 6.52 -24.11
N VAL A 366 -20.20 5.44 -23.72
CA VAL A 366 -18.73 5.38 -23.65
C VAL A 366 -18.15 5.42 -25.07
N THR A 367 -17.27 6.39 -25.35
CA THR A 367 -16.57 6.47 -26.63
C THR A 367 -15.12 6.11 -26.41
N ILE A 368 -14.68 5.02 -27.04
CA ILE A 368 -13.27 4.58 -27.03
C ILE A 368 -12.75 4.42 -28.45
N SER A 369 -11.44 4.54 -28.61
CA SER A 369 -10.72 4.23 -29.86
C SER A 369 -9.75 3.06 -29.65
N GLY A 370 -9.28 2.46 -30.75
CA GLY A 370 -8.21 1.47 -30.70
C GLY A 370 -6.93 2.02 -30.05
N GLU A 371 -6.65 3.31 -30.26
CA GLU A 371 -5.48 3.98 -29.68
C GLU A 371 -5.60 4.10 -28.16
N MET A 372 -6.80 4.36 -27.64
CA MET A 372 -7.03 4.39 -26.19
C MET A 372 -6.77 3.03 -25.55
N ILE A 373 -7.21 1.94 -26.20
CA ILE A 373 -6.93 0.57 -25.75
C ILE A 373 -5.42 0.30 -25.78
N ALA A 374 -4.77 0.62 -26.91
CA ALA A 374 -3.34 0.38 -27.08
C ALA A 374 -2.51 1.13 -26.04
N ARG A 375 -2.84 2.41 -25.77
CA ARG A 375 -2.18 3.23 -24.74
C ARG A 375 -2.44 2.73 -23.33
N ALA A 376 -3.68 2.35 -23.01
CA ALA A 376 -4.00 1.80 -21.70
C ALA A 376 -3.14 0.57 -21.38
N ILE A 377 -2.96 -0.33 -22.36
CA ILE A 377 -2.10 -1.51 -22.21
C ILE A 377 -0.62 -1.11 -22.15
N HIS A 378 -0.14 -0.30 -23.10
CA HIS A 378 1.26 0.10 -23.18
C HIS A 378 1.74 0.85 -21.92
N ASP A 379 1.02 1.90 -21.54
CA ASP A 379 1.37 2.74 -20.40
C ASP A 379 1.06 2.02 -19.08
N GLY A 380 0.07 1.11 -19.07
CA GLY A 380 -0.21 0.20 -17.96
C GLY A 380 0.95 -0.74 -17.65
N PHE A 381 1.51 -1.39 -18.68
CA PHE A 381 2.71 -2.22 -18.55
C PHE A 381 3.88 -1.40 -18.04
N ARG A 382 4.14 -0.24 -18.65
CA ARG A 382 5.27 0.60 -18.26
C ARG A 382 5.16 1.11 -16.83
N LYS A 383 3.95 1.46 -16.37
CA LYS A 383 3.71 1.87 -14.99
C LYS A 383 3.87 0.72 -13.99
N GLN A 384 3.43 -0.49 -14.35
CA GLN A 384 3.48 -1.65 -13.47
C GLN A 384 4.85 -2.36 -13.46
N TYR A 385 5.57 -2.31 -14.60
CA TYR A 385 6.86 -2.93 -14.82
C TYR A 385 7.82 -1.98 -15.55
N PRO A 386 8.35 -0.94 -14.87
CA PRO A 386 9.23 0.05 -15.52
C PRO A 386 10.54 -0.51 -16.07
N SER A 387 10.95 -1.71 -15.67
CA SER A 387 12.13 -2.41 -16.22
C SER A 387 11.91 -3.00 -17.62
N LEU A 388 10.66 -3.02 -18.12
CA LEU A 388 10.37 -3.40 -19.50
C LEU A 388 10.80 -2.26 -20.42
N ASN A 389 11.95 -2.41 -21.07
CA ASN A 389 12.54 -1.37 -21.92
C ASN A 389 11.68 -1.02 -23.14
N LYS A 390 11.56 -1.96 -24.08
CA LYS A 390 10.86 -1.77 -25.36
C LYS A 390 9.61 -2.66 -25.39
N LEU A 391 8.47 -2.04 -25.67
CA LEU A 391 7.18 -2.68 -25.73
C LEU A 391 6.43 -2.15 -26.96
N LYS A 392 5.87 -3.04 -27.77
CA LYS A 392 4.93 -2.66 -28.83
C LYS A 392 3.57 -3.28 -28.59
N VAL A 393 2.54 -2.44 -28.64
CA VAL A 393 1.14 -2.88 -28.58
C VAL A 393 0.47 -2.61 -29.92
N THR A 394 0.13 -3.67 -30.64
CA THR A 394 -0.58 -3.61 -31.92
C THR A 394 -2.03 -4.02 -31.71
N VAL A 395 -2.96 -3.11 -31.98
CA VAL A 395 -4.41 -3.37 -31.94
C VAL A 395 -4.94 -3.48 -33.36
N ILE A 396 -5.57 -4.61 -33.67
CA ILE A 396 -6.01 -4.97 -35.01
C ILE A 396 -7.54 -5.11 -35.03
N PHE A 397 -8.17 -4.37 -35.94
CA PHE A 397 -9.58 -4.48 -36.29
C PHE A 397 -9.80 -4.90 -37.75
N ASP A 398 -8.76 -4.84 -38.58
CA ASP A 398 -8.85 -5.28 -39.98
C ASP A 398 -9.10 -6.80 -40.07
N GLU A 399 -10.23 -7.19 -40.66
CA GLU A 399 -10.67 -8.59 -40.67
C GLU A 399 -9.73 -9.50 -41.46
N ALA A 400 -9.16 -9.02 -42.57
CA ALA A 400 -8.25 -9.82 -43.39
C ALA A 400 -6.97 -10.13 -42.61
N LEU A 401 -6.37 -9.12 -41.98
CA LEU A 401 -5.19 -9.30 -41.14
C LEU A 401 -5.49 -10.17 -39.91
N LEU A 402 -6.65 -10.00 -39.27
CA LEU A 402 -7.05 -10.86 -38.15
C LEU A 402 -7.15 -12.34 -38.56
N ARG A 403 -7.68 -12.64 -39.75
CA ARG A 403 -7.78 -14.03 -40.24
C ARG A 403 -6.42 -14.67 -40.49
N ASP A 404 -5.45 -13.87 -40.92
CA ASP A 404 -4.10 -14.32 -41.18
C ASP A 404 -3.35 -14.54 -39.86
N GLU A 405 -3.34 -13.54 -38.98
CA GLU A 405 -2.66 -13.58 -37.68
C GLU A 405 -3.25 -14.63 -36.74
N LYS A 406 -4.58 -14.82 -36.75
CA LYS A 406 -5.27 -15.75 -35.83
C LYS A 406 -4.70 -17.17 -35.90
N LYS A 407 -4.33 -17.65 -37.10
CA LYS A 407 -3.77 -19.00 -37.27
C LYS A 407 -2.39 -19.14 -36.62
N GLU A 408 -1.56 -18.11 -36.76
CA GLU A 408 -0.23 -18.07 -36.15
C GLU A 408 -0.36 -17.99 -34.63
N ILE A 409 -1.19 -17.07 -34.12
CA ILE A 409 -1.44 -16.89 -32.69
C ILE A 409 -2.02 -18.16 -32.04
N ASP A 410 -2.97 -18.83 -32.69
CA ASP A 410 -3.53 -20.08 -32.17
C ASP A 410 -2.47 -21.19 -32.08
N SER A 411 -1.62 -21.29 -33.10
CA SER A 411 -0.52 -22.27 -33.12
C SER A 411 0.51 -21.96 -32.03
N TYR A 412 0.83 -20.68 -31.86
CA TYR A 412 1.75 -20.18 -30.84
C TYR A 412 1.24 -20.46 -29.42
N LYS A 413 -0.03 -20.11 -29.12
CA LYS A 413 -0.65 -20.39 -27.82
C LYS A 413 -0.73 -21.88 -27.52
N ALA A 414 -1.14 -22.69 -28.50
CA ALA A 414 -1.20 -24.14 -28.32
C ALA A 414 0.18 -24.75 -28.01
N ALA A 415 1.26 -24.23 -28.61
CA ALA A 415 2.62 -24.64 -28.29
C ALA A 415 3.02 -24.22 -26.86
N ARG A 416 2.71 -22.97 -26.48
CA ARG A 416 2.93 -22.43 -25.13
C ARG A 416 2.23 -23.27 -24.06
N ASP A 417 0.95 -23.57 -24.24
CA ASP A 417 0.15 -24.36 -23.30
C ASP A 417 0.68 -25.78 -23.15
N LYS A 418 1.13 -26.38 -24.26
CA LYS A 418 1.78 -27.70 -24.22
C LYS A 418 3.04 -27.67 -23.35
N THR A 419 3.88 -26.65 -23.51
CA THR A 419 5.08 -26.45 -22.68
C THR A 419 4.70 -26.28 -21.21
N ILE A 420 3.79 -25.37 -20.89
CA ILE A 420 3.34 -25.10 -19.51
C ILE A 420 2.74 -26.36 -18.88
N SER A 421 1.89 -27.09 -19.60
CA SER A 421 1.26 -28.33 -19.10
C SER A 421 2.26 -29.47 -18.86
N SER A 422 3.45 -29.40 -19.46
CA SER A 422 4.52 -30.37 -19.27
C SER A 422 5.46 -30.02 -18.11
N MET A 423 5.42 -28.78 -17.63
CA MET A 423 6.17 -28.35 -16.43
C MET A 423 5.55 -28.99 -15.18
N ASN A 424 6.40 -29.46 -14.28
CA ASN A 424 5.99 -30.03 -13.00
C ASN A 424 6.96 -29.56 -11.90
N GLU A 425 6.73 -29.91 -10.63
CA GLU A 425 7.62 -29.45 -9.55
C GLU A 425 9.08 -29.92 -9.71
N GLU A 426 9.33 -31.01 -10.45
CA GLU A 426 10.66 -31.59 -10.69
C GLU A 426 11.35 -31.07 -11.97
N THR A 427 10.60 -30.50 -12.92
CA THR A 427 11.08 -30.00 -14.22
C THR A 427 10.45 -28.68 -14.59
#